data_AF-A0A2G8KGF1-F1
#
_entry.id   AF-A0A2G8KGF1-F1
#
_cell.length_a   1.000
_cell.length_b   1.000
_cell.length_c   1.000
_cell.angle_alpha   90.00
_cell.angle_beta   90.00
_cell.angle_gamma   90.00
#
_symmetry.space_group_name_H-M   'P 1'
#
loop_
_entity.id
_entity.type
_entity.pdbx_description
1 polymer ?
#
loop_
_entity_poly.entity_id
_entity_poly.type
_entity_poly.pdbx_seq_one_letter_code
_entity_poly.pdbx_strand_id
1 'polypeptide(L)'
;MAEENQNDNMEAMAQFFRRAMGFQGIPTNKLIKFRGSPQRPGEPTLAEWLDEFREAISGYELSDKEKAKTLIDHLVGPAKEEVLCLPEKDRESESTVIEALQLCFGLEDSMQSLGTVFHNAHQKEGESLADFSRQLLRLHSRMVAAAKTDADSKALKQLRDRALKDQFCRGAREPWVRRELRRIDLATKGTFDDVRKEALLLFNDPETVGRRVRIRELGQDVTQVSVDNAALHKESSYDVLARELAETRKELQSLKVVATEVQDLKRLVKEL
;
A
#
# COMPACT_ATOMS: atom_id res chain seq x y z
N MET A 1 6.31 61.70 2.47
CA MET A 1 5.35 61.27 3.51
C MET A 1 3.89 61.29 3.06
N ALA A 2 3.49 62.02 2.01
CA ALA A 2 2.09 62.02 1.55
C ALA A 2 1.74 60.87 0.57
N GLU A 3 2.72 60.36 -0.19
CA GLU A 3 2.49 59.32 -1.21
C GLU A 3 2.39 57.89 -0.64
N GLU A 4 3.12 57.56 0.44
CA GLU A 4 3.04 56.24 1.11
C GLU A 4 1.65 55.96 1.68
N ASN A 5 1.03 56.97 2.33
CA ASN A 5 -0.31 56.84 2.89
C ASN A 5 -1.40 56.63 1.82
N GLN A 6 -1.15 57.02 0.57
CA GLN A 6 -2.13 56.93 -0.51
C GLN A 6 -2.10 55.54 -1.17
N ASN A 7 -0.92 54.93 -1.25
CA ASN A 7 -0.75 53.55 -1.73
C ASN A 7 -1.32 52.53 -0.73
N ASP A 8 -1.04 52.70 0.56
CA ASP A 8 -1.55 51.81 1.61
C ASP A 8 -3.09 51.84 1.68
N ASN A 9 -3.68 53.02 1.47
CA ASN A 9 -5.13 53.17 1.48
C ASN A 9 -5.79 52.55 0.23
N MET A 10 -5.12 52.61 -0.93
CA MET A 10 -5.58 51.99 -2.17
C MET A 10 -5.47 50.46 -2.11
N GLU A 11 -4.42 49.94 -1.48
CA GLU A 11 -4.23 48.50 -1.26
C GLU A 11 -5.21 47.94 -0.23
N ALA A 12 -5.49 48.68 0.84
CA ALA A 12 -6.55 48.34 1.80
C ALA A 12 -7.93 48.33 1.14
N MET A 13 -8.21 49.30 0.25
CA MET A 13 -9.43 49.32 -0.56
C MET A 13 -9.50 48.12 -1.51
N ALA A 14 -8.41 47.78 -2.20
CA ALA A 14 -8.36 46.64 -3.10
C ALA A 14 -8.59 45.31 -2.36
N GLN A 15 -8.01 45.14 -1.17
CA GLN A 15 -8.26 43.99 -0.30
C GLN A 15 -9.71 43.94 0.18
N PHE A 16 -10.31 45.09 0.53
CA PHE A 16 -11.71 45.18 0.94
C PHE A 16 -12.67 44.83 -0.20
N PHE A 17 -12.41 45.31 -1.42
CA PHE A 17 -13.19 44.95 -2.61
C PHE A 17 -13.06 43.47 -2.97
N ARG A 18 -11.86 42.88 -2.89
CA ARG A 18 -11.66 41.43 -3.05
C ARG A 18 -12.51 40.65 -2.04
N ARG A 19 -12.49 41.05 -0.76
CA ARG A 19 -13.28 40.42 0.32
C ARG A 19 -14.80 40.55 0.10
N ALA A 20 -15.27 41.72 -0.32
CA ALA A 20 -16.69 42.03 -0.52
C ALA A 20 -17.30 41.34 -1.76
N MET A 21 -16.50 41.11 -2.80
CA MET A 21 -16.91 40.43 -4.04
C MET A 21 -16.83 38.90 -3.94
N GLY A 22 -16.52 38.34 -2.77
CA GLY A 22 -16.36 36.89 -2.59
C GLY A 22 -15.06 36.33 -3.16
N PHE A 23 -14.11 37.18 -3.60
CA PHE A 23 -12.71 36.80 -3.80
C PHE A 23 -12.07 36.63 -2.42
N GLN A 24 -12.47 35.56 -1.71
CA GLN A 24 -11.58 34.98 -0.74
C GLN A 24 -10.34 34.54 -1.54
N GLY A 25 -9.15 35.01 -1.14
CA GLY A 25 -7.90 34.45 -1.66
C GLY A 25 -7.98 32.92 -1.66
N ILE A 26 -7.26 32.29 -2.61
CA ILE A 26 -7.31 30.86 -2.98
C ILE A 26 -8.09 30.02 -1.96
N PRO A 27 -9.21 29.37 -2.33
CA PRO A 27 -10.06 28.65 -1.41
C PRO A 27 -9.24 27.65 -0.59
N THR A 28 -9.00 27.99 0.67
CA THR A 28 -8.12 27.27 1.62
C THR A 28 -8.60 25.86 1.93
N ASN A 29 -9.81 25.51 1.50
CA ASN A 29 -10.41 24.19 1.68
C ASN A 29 -10.00 23.16 0.62
N LYS A 30 -9.21 23.53 -0.41
CA LYS A 30 -8.78 22.59 -1.46
C LYS A 30 -7.36 22.05 -1.31
N LEU A 31 -6.48 22.78 -0.62
CA LEU A 31 -5.06 22.40 -0.51
C LEU A 31 -4.80 21.58 0.75
N ILE A 32 -4.23 20.39 0.57
CA ILE A 32 -3.77 19.56 1.67
C ILE A 32 -2.65 20.28 2.44
N LYS A 33 -2.63 20.12 3.76
CA LYS A 33 -1.58 20.72 4.61
C LYS A 33 -0.29 19.92 4.50
N PHE A 34 0.83 20.61 4.30
CA PHE A 34 2.14 19.96 4.21
C PHE A 34 2.88 20.01 5.53
N ARG A 35 3.25 18.84 6.05
CA ARG A 35 3.95 18.69 7.33
C ARG A 35 5.47 18.60 7.19
N GLY A 36 5.94 18.24 6.01
CA GLY A 36 7.32 17.81 5.76
C GLY A 36 7.34 16.40 5.16
N SER A 37 8.42 15.68 5.44
CA SER A 37 8.66 14.29 5.04
C SER A 37 7.46 13.36 5.23
N PRO A 38 7.03 12.60 4.20
CA PRO A 38 5.86 11.72 4.30
C PRO A 38 6.12 10.57 5.28
N GLN A 39 5.43 10.58 6.42
CA GLN A 39 5.53 9.57 7.48
C GLN A 39 4.50 8.44 7.31
N ARG A 40 3.38 8.73 6.64
CA ARG A 40 2.27 7.79 6.45
C ARG A 40 2.01 7.49 4.95
N PRO A 41 1.55 6.27 4.61
CA PRO A 41 1.06 5.99 3.28
C PRO A 41 -0.08 6.94 2.91
N GLY A 42 0.06 7.69 1.82
CA GLY A 42 -0.95 8.65 1.36
C GLY A 42 -0.61 10.12 1.59
N GLU A 43 0.44 10.43 2.36
CA GLU A 43 0.95 11.80 2.47
C GLU A 43 1.76 12.18 1.22
N PRO A 44 1.60 13.40 0.69
CA PRO A 44 2.32 13.86 -0.50
C PRO A 44 3.80 14.11 -0.18
N THR A 45 4.65 13.91 -1.18
CA THR A 45 6.02 14.45 -1.17
C THR A 45 6.01 15.97 -1.32
N LEU A 46 7.13 16.64 -1.02
CA LEU A 46 7.27 18.08 -1.27
C LEU A 46 6.97 18.43 -2.73
N ALA A 47 7.46 17.60 -3.68
CA ALA A 47 7.24 17.82 -5.10
C ALA A 47 5.75 17.72 -5.49
N GLU A 48 5.09 16.62 -5.11
CA GLU A 48 3.66 16.42 -5.37
C GLU A 48 2.81 17.54 -4.75
N TRP A 49 3.14 17.95 -3.52
CA TRP A 49 2.45 19.02 -2.84
C TRP A 49 2.66 20.39 -3.50
N LEU A 50 3.89 20.70 -3.95
CA LEU A 50 4.18 21.94 -4.67
C LEU A 50 3.46 22.00 -6.02
N ASP A 51 3.32 20.87 -6.71
CA ASP A 51 2.57 20.80 -7.97
C ASP A 51 1.07 21.03 -7.74
N GLU A 52 0.48 20.42 -6.71
CA GLU A 52 -0.90 20.70 -6.29
C GLU A 52 -1.08 22.17 -5.87
N PHE A 53 -0.11 22.73 -5.15
CA PHE A 53 -0.10 24.15 -4.78
C PHE A 53 -0.09 25.04 -6.01
N ARG A 54 0.82 24.78 -6.96
CA ARG A 54 0.91 25.53 -8.23
C ARG A 54 -0.38 25.45 -9.03
N GLU A 55 -0.99 24.28 -9.12
CA GLU A 55 -2.26 24.09 -9.81
C GLU A 55 -3.38 24.91 -9.12
N ALA A 56 -3.45 24.88 -7.79
CA ALA A 56 -4.45 25.61 -7.02
C ALA A 56 -4.31 27.14 -7.14
N ILE A 57 -3.08 27.65 -7.25
CA ILE A 57 -2.84 29.10 -7.39
C ILE A 57 -2.85 29.58 -8.84
N SER A 58 -2.73 28.68 -9.82
CA SER A 58 -2.62 29.02 -11.25
C SER A 58 -3.77 29.88 -11.80
N GLY A 59 -4.95 29.76 -11.21
CA GLY A 59 -6.14 30.54 -11.58
C GLY A 59 -6.22 31.94 -10.94
N TYR A 60 -5.24 32.33 -10.13
CA TYR A 60 -5.24 33.59 -9.38
C TYR A 60 -4.00 34.43 -9.73
N GLU A 61 -4.21 35.69 -10.12
CA GLU A 61 -3.13 36.67 -10.25
C GLU A 61 -2.73 37.17 -8.85
N LEU A 62 -1.74 36.51 -8.25
CA LEU A 62 -1.22 36.83 -6.92
C LEU A 62 0.19 37.43 -7.01
N SER A 63 0.46 38.42 -6.17
CA SER A 63 1.81 38.92 -5.95
C SER A 63 2.70 37.86 -5.30
N ASP A 64 4.03 37.98 -5.45
CA ASP A 64 5.00 37.05 -4.83
C ASP A 64 4.79 36.94 -3.31
N LYS A 65 4.49 38.07 -2.66
CA LYS A 65 4.18 38.16 -1.23
C LYS A 65 2.88 37.45 -0.84
N GLU A 66 1.83 37.56 -1.65
CA GLU A 66 0.57 36.84 -1.43
C GLU A 66 0.74 35.33 -1.65
N LYS A 67 1.56 34.92 -2.62
CA LYS A 67 1.91 33.50 -2.84
C LYS A 67 2.71 32.94 -1.68
N ALA A 68 3.75 33.64 -1.23
CA ALA A 68 4.56 33.24 -0.08
C ALA A 68 3.72 33.11 1.19
N LYS A 69 2.82 34.08 1.45
CA LYS A 69 1.88 34.00 2.58
C LYS A 69 0.96 32.79 2.48
N THR A 70 0.38 32.57 1.30
CA THR A 70 -0.51 31.42 1.06
C THR A 70 0.23 30.10 1.22
N LEU A 71 1.47 30.00 0.73
CA LEU A 71 2.35 28.85 0.90
C LEU A 71 2.55 28.56 2.38
N ILE A 72 2.98 29.56 3.17
CA ILE A 72 3.23 29.46 4.61
C ILE A 72 1.95 29.05 5.39
N ASP A 73 0.79 29.57 5.00
CA ASP A 73 -0.50 29.24 5.64
C ASP A 73 -0.90 27.76 5.43
N HIS A 74 -0.35 27.08 4.42
CA HIS A 74 -0.58 25.67 4.14
C HIS A 74 0.52 24.74 4.66
N LEU A 75 1.59 25.28 5.24
CA LEU A 75 2.58 24.52 5.99
C LEU A 75 2.10 24.27 7.43
N VAL A 76 2.42 23.10 7.97
CA VAL A 76 2.15 22.72 9.36
C VAL A 76 3.34 21.98 9.97
N GLY A 77 3.45 21.99 11.30
CA GLY A 77 4.49 21.25 12.01
C GLY A 77 5.92 21.61 11.58
N PRO A 78 6.82 20.63 11.39
CA PRO A 78 8.24 20.87 11.08
C PRO A 78 8.45 21.75 9.85
N ALA A 79 7.66 21.57 8.79
CA ALA A 79 7.79 22.39 7.58
C ALA A 79 7.50 23.88 7.83
N LYS A 80 6.54 24.19 8.72
CA LYS A 80 6.24 25.57 9.09
C LYS A 80 7.31 26.16 10.01
N GLU A 81 7.79 25.37 10.97
CA GLU A 81 8.85 25.77 11.90
C GLU A 81 10.12 26.17 11.15
N GLU A 82 10.51 25.38 10.14
CA GLU A 82 11.69 25.66 9.31
C GLU A 82 11.58 27.00 8.57
N VAL A 83 10.43 27.25 7.92
CA VAL A 83 10.21 28.50 7.19
C VAL A 83 10.16 29.70 8.13
N LEU A 84 9.68 29.54 9.37
CA LEU A 84 9.67 30.60 10.38
C LEU A 84 11.08 30.97 10.88
N CYS A 85 12.08 30.12 10.69
CA CYS A 85 13.49 30.44 10.97
C CYS A 85 14.08 31.42 9.95
N LEU A 86 13.46 31.61 8.79
CA LEU A 86 13.92 32.55 7.78
C LEU A 86 13.68 34.01 8.22
N PRO A 87 14.58 34.94 7.86
CA PRO A 87 14.35 36.38 7.98
C PRO A 87 13.00 36.80 7.38
N GLU A 88 12.36 37.83 7.96
CA GLU A 88 11.04 38.28 7.49
C GLU A 88 11.04 38.66 6.00
N LYS A 89 12.11 39.29 5.51
CA LYS A 89 12.29 39.64 4.10
C LYS A 89 12.29 38.42 3.17
N ASP A 90 12.85 37.31 3.65
CA ASP A 90 12.98 36.07 2.89
C ASP A 90 11.67 35.27 2.89
N ARG A 91 10.83 35.47 3.92
CA ARG A 91 9.47 34.90 3.99
C ARG A 91 8.46 35.60 3.09
N GLU A 92 8.81 36.75 2.53
CA GLU A 92 7.95 37.48 1.58
C GLU A 92 8.12 37.00 0.13
N SER A 93 9.16 36.19 -0.17
CA SER A 93 9.34 35.64 -1.53
C SER A 93 8.96 34.17 -1.60
N GLU A 94 8.14 33.82 -2.60
CA GLU A 94 7.74 32.42 -2.84
C GLU A 94 8.97 31.56 -3.12
N SER A 95 9.91 32.09 -3.91
CA SER A 95 11.10 31.37 -4.34
C SER A 95 12.00 30.97 -3.16
N THR A 96 12.25 31.89 -2.23
CA THR A 96 13.10 31.64 -1.05
C THR A 96 12.45 30.67 -0.08
N VAL A 97 11.12 30.75 0.11
CA VAL A 97 10.40 29.79 0.94
C VAL A 97 10.44 28.38 0.32
N ILE A 98 10.25 28.26 -1.00
CA ILE A 98 10.37 26.98 -1.71
C ILE A 98 11.80 26.43 -1.60
N GLU A 99 12.83 27.26 -1.73
CA GLU A 99 14.23 26.83 -1.62
C GLU A 99 14.55 26.29 -0.23
N ALA A 100 14.10 26.95 0.84
CA ALA A 100 14.26 26.46 2.20
C ALA A 100 13.53 25.12 2.42
N LEU A 101 12.31 24.98 1.89
CA LEU A 101 11.58 23.72 1.93
C LEU A 101 12.30 22.61 1.14
N GLN A 102 12.89 22.94 -0.01
CA GLN A 102 13.68 21.99 -0.81
C GLN A 102 14.96 21.57 -0.10
N LEU A 103 15.61 22.47 0.64
CA LEU A 103 16.80 22.14 1.40
C LEU A 103 16.50 21.13 2.52
N CYS A 104 15.38 21.29 3.22
CA CYS A 104 15.04 20.45 4.38
C CYS A 104 14.20 19.22 4.02
N PHE A 105 13.34 19.31 3.02
CA PHE A 105 12.37 18.27 2.64
C PHE A 105 12.47 17.83 1.18
N GLY A 106 13.32 18.48 0.36
CA GLY A 106 13.57 18.09 -1.03
C GLY A 106 14.67 17.03 -1.17
N LEU A 107 15.52 16.84 -0.15
CA LEU A 107 16.62 15.87 -0.15
C LEU A 107 16.19 14.41 0.06
N GLU A 108 14.92 14.15 0.38
CA GLU A 108 14.52 12.78 0.79
C GLU A 108 14.49 11.76 -0.34
N ASP A 109 14.40 12.20 -1.60
CA ASP A 109 14.13 11.31 -2.71
C ASP A 109 15.31 11.15 -3.68
N SER A 110 16.52 10.96 -3.17
CA SER A 110 17.56 10.38 -4.01
C SER A 110 17.13 8.97 -4.44
N MET A 111 17.47 8.56 -5.67
CA MET A 111 17.22 7.19 -6.14
C MET A 111 17.77 6.14 -5.15
N GLN A 112 18.90 6.43 -4.49
CA GLN A 112 19.53 5.57 -3.50
C GLN A 112 18.74 5.48 -2.18
N SER A 113 18.27 6.61 -1.64
CA SER A 113 17.46 6.62 -0.41
C SER A 113 16.13 5.90 -0.65
N LEU A 114 15.45 6.20 -1.77
CA LEU A 114 14.23 5.51 -2.17
C LEU A 114 14.45 4.02 -2.41
N GLY A 115 15.57 3.64 -3.03
CA GLY A 115 15.96 2.25 -3.19
C GLY A 115 16.12 1.55 -1.84
N THR A 116 16.74 2.21 -0.86
CA THR A 116 16.89 1.65 0.50
C THR A 116 15.54 1.45 1.17
N VAL A 117 14.64 2.44 1.06
CA VAL A 117 13.27 2.34 1.59
C VAL A 117 12.49 1.20 0.90
N PHE A 118 12.61 1.08 -0.42
CA PHE A 118 11.95 0.04 -1.21
C PHE A 118 12.38 -1.36 -0.78
N HIS A 119 13.68 -1.63 -0.69
CA HIS A 119 14.19 -2.97 -0.34
C HIS A 119 13.94 -3.35 1.13
N ASN A 120 13.76 -2.36 2.00
CA ASN A 120 13.41 -2.55 3.41
C ASN A 120 11.89 -2.47 3.67
N ALA A 121 11.06 -2.33 2.63
CA ALA A 121 9.62 -2.19 2.81
C ALA A 121 8.98 -3.51 3.27
N HIS A 122 8.31 -3.48 4.42
CA HIS A 122 7.55 -4.59 4.96
C HIS A 122 6.10 -4.17 5.21
N GLN A 123 5.17 -5.10 4.99
CA GLN A 123 3.76 -4.91 5.30
C GLN A 123 3.60 -4.64 6.80
N LYS A 124 2.97 -3.50 7.13
CA LYS A 124 2.74 -3.08 8.51
C LYS A 124 1.63 -3.89 9.18
N GLU A 125 1.59 -3.84 10.51
CA GLU A 125 0.49 -4.44 11.25
C GLU A 125 -0.85 -3.76 10.91
N GLY A 126 -1.86 -4.57 10.59
CA GLY A 126 -3.17 -4.08 10.15
C GLY A 126 -3.22 -3.53 8.72
N GLU A 127 -2.09 -3.47 7.99
CA GLU A 127 -2.07 -3.03 6.60
C GLU A 127 -2.58 -4.15 5.68
N SER A 128 -3.51 -3.81 4.78
CA SER A 128 -3.99 -4.77 3.79
C SER A 128 -2.91 -5.09 2.76
N LEU A 129 -2.95 -6.29 2.17
CA LEU A 129 -2.02 -6.65 1.10
C LEU A 129 -2.17 -5.73 -0.12
N ALA A 130 -3.38 -5.20 -0.34
CA ALA A 130 -3.67 -4.22 -1.38
C ALA A 130 -2.94 -2.89 -1.11
N ASP A 131 -2.96 -2.38 0.12
CA ASP A 131 -2.26 -1.16 0.51
C ASP A 131 -0.75 -1.31 0.37
N PHE A 132 -0.21 -2.43 0.88
CA PHE A 132 1.21 -2.72 0.77
C PHE A 132 1.66 -2.77 -0.71
N SER A 133 0.90 -3.45 -1.58
CA SER A 133 1.21 -3.50 -3.02
C SER A 133 1.19 -2.12 -3.69
N ARG A 134 0.28 -1.22 -3.27
CA ARG A 134 0.22 0.16 -3.77
C ARG A 134 1.44 0.96 -3.30
N GLN A 135 1.85 0.77 -2.06
CA GLN A 135 3.04 1.42 -1.52
C GLN A 135 4.30 1.05 -2.33
N LEU A 136 4.48 -0.24 -2.64
CA LEU A 136 5.60 -0.71 -3.45
C LEU A 136 5.61 -0.10 -4.86
N LEU A 137 4.44 -0.03 -5.52
CA LEU A 137 4.30 0.63 -6.83
C LEU A 137 4.68 2.11 -6.76
N ARG A 138 4.20 2.84 -5.75
CA ARG A 138 4.53 4.26 -5.55
C ARG A 138 6.02 4.48 -5.33
N LEU A 139 6.64 3.67 -4.48
CA LEU A 139 8.09 3.73 -4.22
C LEU A 139 8.91 3.48 -5.49
N HIS A 140 8.55 2.46 -6.27
CA HIS A 140 9.25 2.18 -7.52
C HIS A 140 9.08 3.31 -8.55
N SER A 141 7.88 3.88 -8.69
CA SER A 141 7.65 5.03 -9.57
C SER A 141 8.48 6.25 -9.15
N ARG A 142 8.57 6.54 -7.84
CA ARG A 142 9.42 7.60 -7.31
C ARG A 142 10.90 7.35 -7.61
N MET A 143 11.39 6.10 -7.46
CA MET A 143 12.77 5.76 -7.83
C MET A 143 13.06 6.02 -9.30
N VAL A 144 12.13 5.67 -10.19
CA VAL A 144 12.26 5.90 -11.64
C VAL A 144 12.28 7.40 -11.97
N ALA A 145 11.48 8.20 -11.26
CA ALA A 145 11.45 9.66 -11.42
C ALA A 145 12.70 10.35 -10.85
N ALA A 146 13.25 9.82 -9.76
CA ALA A 146 14.47 10.31 -9.11
C ALA A 146 15.78 9.89 -9.82
N ALA A 147 15.69 9.12 -10.90
CA ALA A 147 16.85 8.68 -11.66
C ALA A 147 17.55 9.87 -12.33
N LYS A 148 18.85 10.03 -12.07
CA LYS A 148 19.66 11.14 -12.60
C LYS A 148 20.00 10.99 -14.08
N THR A 149 20.02 9.74 -14.57
CA THR A 149 20.36 9.42 -15.95
C THR A 149 19.25 8.61 -16.62
N ASP A 150 19.10 8.76 -17.93
CA ASP A 150 18.15 7.95 -18.72
C ASP A 150 18.49 6.45 -18.66
N ALA A 151 19.78 6.13 -18.56
CA ALA A 151 20.26 4.76 -18.39
C ALA A 151 19.75 4.13 -17.08
N ASP A 152 19.84 4.85 -15.96
CA ASP A 152 19.34 4.38 -14.65
C ASP A 152 17.81 4.22 -14.68
N SER A 153 17.10 5.19 -15.25
CA SER A 153 15.64 5.13 -15.39
C SER A 153 15.20 3.91 -16.22
N LYS A 154 15.89 3.64 -17.33
CA LYS A 154 15.63 2.48 -18.19
C LYS A 154 15.93 1.17 -17.47
N ALA A 155 17.04 1.08 -16.73
CA ALA A 155 17.39 -0.11 -15.96
C ALA A 155 16.32 -0.43 -14.88
N LEU A 156 15.85 0.59 -14.15
CA LEU A 156 14.77 0.43 -13.18
C LEU A 156 13.46 -0.04 -13.84
N LYS A 157 13.09 0.54 -14.99
CA LYS A 157 11.89 0.10 -15.74
C LYS A 157 12.00 -1.35 -16.21
N GLN A 158 13.19 -1.80 -16.64
CA GLN A 158 13.43 -3.18 -17.07
C GLN A 158 13.35 -4.17 -15.90
N LEU A 159 13.80 -3.77 -14.72
CA LEU A 159 13.80 -4.62 -13.52
C LEU A 159 12.49 -4.52 -12.70
N ARG A 160 11.55 -3.65 -13.10
CA ARG A 160 10.30 -3.36 -12.40
C ARG A 160 9.60 -4.61 -11.90
N ASP A 161 9.24 -5.51 -12.82
CA ASP A 161 8.42 -6.66 -12.46
C ASP A 161 9.14 -7.59 -11.50
N ARG A 162 10.43 -7.85 -11.73
CA ARG A 162 11.26 -8.68 -10.86
C ARG A 162 11.40 -8.07 -9.46
N ALA A 163 11.72 -6.78 -9.38
CA ALA A 163 11.94 -6.08 -8.13
C ALA A 163 10.65 -6.00 -7.30
N LEU A 164 9.52 -5.66 -7.94
CA LEU A 164 8.23 -5.58 -7.27
C LEU A 164 7.74 -6.95 -6.79
N LYS A 165 7.88 -8.00 -7.60
CA LYS A 165 7.52 -9.37 -7.20
C LYS A 165 8.34 -9.87 -6.01
N ASP A 166 9.66 -9.67 -6.06
CA ASP A 166 10.56 -10.09 -4.98
C ASP A 166 10.20 -9.36 -3.68
N GLN A 167 10.07 -8.03 -3.72
CA GLN A 167 9.75 -7.23 -2.55
C GLN A 167 8.34 -7.52 -2.02
N PHE A 168 7.36 -7.75 -2.90
CA PHE A 168 6.00 -8.10 -2.49
C PHE A 168 5.95 -9.45 -1.77
N CYS A 169 6.68 -10.44 -2.28
CA CYS A 169 6.78 -11.76 -1.64
C CYS A 169 7.58 -11.72 -0.33
N ARG A 170 8.69 -10.98 -0.26
CA ARG A 170 9.56 -10.92 0.92
C ARG A 170 9.00 -10.00 2.01
N GLY A 171 8.40 -8.90 1.59
CA GLY A 171 7.87 -7.85 2.45
C GLY A 171 6.53 -8.17 3.11
N ALA A 172 5.77 -9.14 2.58
CA ALA A 172 4.52 -9.56 3.23
C ALA A 172 4.78 -10.11 4.65
N ARG A 173 3.94 -9.68 5.60
CA ARG A 173 4.16 -9.89 7.05
C ARG A 173 4.12 -11.37 7.41
N GLU A 174 3.05 -12.04 6.98
CA GLU A 174 2.76 -13.41 7.39
C GLU A 174 3.53 -14.44 6.55
N PRO A 175 4.23 -15.42 7.15
CA PRO A 175 5.01 -16.42 6.42
C PRO A 175 4.20 -17.24 5.42
N TRP A 176 2.93 -17.53 5.72
CA TRP A 176 2.05 -18.29 4.84
C TRP A 176 1.61 -17.46 3.62
N VAL A 177 1.37 -16.16 3.80
CA VAL A 177 1.13 -15.21 2.68
C VAL A 177 2.34 -15.19 1.76
N ARG A 178 3.56 -15.13 2.30
CA ARG A 178 4.80 -15.19 1.49
C ARG A 178 4.90 -16.46 0.65
N ARG A 179 4.49 -17.62 1.18
CA ARG A 179 4.50 -18.89 0.45
C ARG A 179 3.47 -18.87 -0.68
N GLU A 180 2.28 -18.36 -0.40
CA GLU A 180 1.20 -18.31 -1.38
C GLU A 180 1.49 -17.32 -2.49
N LEU A 181 2.06 -16.15 -2.17
CA LEU A 181 2.54 -15.19 -3.17
C LEU A 181 3.58 -15.79 -4.12
N ARG A 182 4.52 -16.59 -3.59
CA ARG A 182 5.48 -17.34 -4.44
C ARG A 182 4.80 -18.39 -5.32
N ARG A 183 3.75 -19.04 -4.83
CA ARG A 183 2.96 -20.01 -5.60
C ARG A 183 2.24 -19.31 -6.75
N ILE A 184 1.64 -18.14 -6.49
CA ILE A 184 0.99 -17.31 -7.50
C ILE A 184 2.02 -16.86 -8.54
N ASP A 185 3.15 -16.29 -8.12
CA ASP A 185 4.18 -15.82 -9.06
C ASP A 185 4.67 -16.95 -10.00
N LEU A 186 4.88 -18.15 -9.46
CA LEU A 186 5.28 -19.32 -10.24
C LEU A 186 4.19 -19.80 -11.20
N ALA A 187 2.92 -19.69 -10.83
CA ALA A 187 1.78 -20.14 -11.62
C ALA A 187 1.43 -19.15 -12.74
N THR A 188 1.35 -17.85 -12.42
CA THR A 188 0.96 -16.80 -13.37
C THR A 188 2.02 -16.59 -14.45
N LYS A 189 3.32 -16.64 -14.10
CA LYS A 189 4.45 -16.34 -15.01
C LYS A 189 4.30 -15.01 -15.79
N GLY A 190 3.55 -14.05 -15.23
CA GLY A 190 3.19 -12.79 -15.88
C GLY A 190 3.96 -11.58 -15.35
N THR A 191 3.40 -10.38 -15.53
CA THR A 191 3.92 -9.13 -14.95
C THR A 191 3.66 -9.04 -13.45
N PHE A 192 4.19 -8.03 -12.77
CA PHE A 192 3.81 -7.79 -11.37
C PHE A 192 2.30 -7.52 -11.23
N ASP A 193 1.69 -6.87 -12.22
CA ASP A 193 0.27 -6.50 -12.18
C ASP A 193 -0.63 -7.74 -12.24
N ASP A 194 -0.24 -8.77 -13.00
CA ASP A 194 -0.96 -10.05 -13.06
C ASP A 194 -0.90 -10.79 -11.72
N VAL A 195 0.31 -10.91 -11.14
CA VAL A 195 0.54 -11.53 -9.83
C VAL A 195 -0.22 -10.79 -8.74
N ARG A 196 -0.19 -9.46 -8.78
CA ARG A 196 -0.92 -8.61 -7.84
C ARG A 196 -2.42 -8.85 -7.96
N LYS A 197 -2.98 -8.92 -9.18
CA LYS A 197 -4.41 -9.15 -9.38
C LYS A 197 -4.84 -10.49 -8.79
N GLU A 198 -4.12 -11.57 -9.08
CA GLU A 198 -4.42 -12.90 -8.52
C GLU A 198 -4.30 -12.94 -7.00
N ALA A 199 -3.24 -12.34 -6.44
CA ALA A 199 -3.08 -12.25 -4.99
C ALA A 199 -4.26 -11.51 -4.36
N LEU A 200 -4.62 -10.34 -4.89
CA LEU A 200 -5.73 -9.57 -4.32
C LEU A 200 -7.06 -10.31 -4.42
N LEU A 201 -7.32 -11.05 -5.51
CA LEU A 201 -8.52 -11.89 -5.60
C LEU A 201 -8.53 -12.98 -4.53
N LEU A 202 -7.40 -13.66 -4.31
CA LEU A 202 -7.31 -14.74 -3.33
C LEU A 202 -7.48 -14.25 -1.89
N PHE A 203 -6.86 -13.10 -1.55
CA PHE A 203 -6.84 -12.59 -0.17
C PHE A 203 -8.02 -11.68 0.19
N ASN A 204 -8.78 -11.17 -0.80
CA ASN A 204 -10.05 -10.48 -0.52
C ASN A 204 -11.24 -11.44 -0.39
N ASP A 205 -11.09 -12.71 -0.75
CA ASP A 205 -12.17 -13.68 -0.63
C ASP A 205 -12.42 -14.02 0.86
N PRO A 206 -13.61 -13.76 1.42
CA PRO A 206 -13.91 -14.07 2.82
C PRO A 206 -13.79 -15.56 3.15
N GLU A 207 -13.80 -16.47 2.17
CA GLU A 207 -13.57 -17.90 2.41
C GLU A 207 -12.11 -18.26 2.74
N THR A 208 -11.12 -17.45 2.36
CA THR A 208 -9.69 -17.79 2.53
C THR A 208 -9.14 -17.42 3.90
N VAL A 209 -9.82 -16.54 4.64
CA VAL A 209 -9.42 -16.12 6.00
C VAL A 209 -9.44 -17.29 7.00
N GLY A 210 -10.23 -18.34 6.72
CA GLY A 210 -10.30 -19.57 7.53
C GLY A 210 -9.50 -20.76 6.98
N ARG A 211 -9.07 -20.73 5.71
CA ARG A 211 -8.29 -21.80 5.10
C ARG A 211 -6.80 -21.56 5.34
N ARG A 212 -6.31 -21.94 6.52
CA ARG A 212 -4.92 -22.40 6.59
C ARG A 212 -4.82 -23.59 5.64
N VAL A 213 -4.34 -23.36 4.42
CA VAL A 213 -4.00 -24.43 3.48
C VAL A 213 -3.03 -25.32 4.23
N ARG A 214 -3.50 -26.49 4.69
CA ARG A 214 -2.65 -27.52 5.25
C ARG A 214 -1.73 -27.94 4.11
N ILE A 215 -0.50 -27.42 4.15
CA ILE A 215 0.57 -27.88 3.28
C ILE A 215 0.65 -29.38 3.51
N ARG A 216 0.30 -30.17 2.49
CA ARG A 216 0.55 -31.61 2.50
C ARG A 216 2.05 -31.76 2.26
N GLU A 217 2.82 -31.67 3.32
CA GLU A 217 4.24 -32.02 3.30
C GLU A 217 4.32 -33.52 2.99
N LEU A 218 4.56 -33.84 1.73
CA LEU A 218 5.00 -35.17 1.33
C LEU A 218 6.50 -35.24 1.62
N GLY A 219 6.86 -35.71 2.82
CA GLY A 219 8.18 -36.25 3.08
C GLY A 219 8.80 -35.94 4.45
N GLN A 220 9.08 -37.05 5.15
CA GLN A 220 10.10 -37.24 6.19
C GLN A 220 9.79 -36.79 7.63
N ASP A 221 9.77 -37.81 8.49
CA ASP A 221 9.82 -37.72 9.94
C ASP A 221 10.91 -36.75 10.40
N VAL A 222 10.50 -35.62 10.96
CA VAL A 222 11.32 -34.85 11.88
C VAL A 222 10.47 -34.57 13.12
N THR A 223 10.77 -35.35 14.15
CA THR A 223 10.35 -35.11 15.53
C THR A 223 10.84 -33.74 15.98
N GLN A 224 9.92 -32.83 16.30
CA GLN A 224 10.20 -31.74 17.23
C GLN A 224 9.10 -31.63 18.29
N VAL A 225 9.59 -31.55 19.52
CA VAL A 225 8.88 -31.70 20.78
C VAL A 225 8.42 -30.33 21.30
N SER A 226 7.15 -30.31 21.71
CA SER A 226 6.46 -29.58 22.80
C SER A 226 6.64 -28.08 22.99
N VAL A 227 5.50 -27.36 23.12
CA VAL A 227 5.16 -26.63 24.36
C VAL A 227 3.65 -26.68 24.59
N ASP A 228 3.27 -27.12 25.78
CA ASP A 228 1.91 -27.25 26.30
C ASP A 228 1.13 -25.92 26.35
N ASN A 229 -0.17 -26.00 26.01
CA ASN A 229 -1.17 -25.16 26.67
C ASN A 229 -2.59 -25.75 26.55
N ALA A 230 -3.14 -26.06 27.72
CA ALA A 230 -4.55 -26.06 28.10
C ALA A 230 -5.56 -26.92 27.31
N ALA A 231 -6.11 -27.88 28.05
CA ALA A 231 -7.34 -28.62 27.78
C ALA A 231 -8.48 -27.76 27.21
N LEU A 232 -8.96 -28.14 26.03
CA LEU A 232 -10.35 -28.00 25.58
C LEU A 232 -10.63 -29.18 24.65
N HIS A 233 -11.30 -30.21 25.17
CA HIS A 233 -11.81 -31.34 24.38
C HIS A 233 -12.85 -30.83 23.37
N LYS A 234 -12.38 -30.41 22.20
CA LYS A 234 -13.16 -30.49 20.96
C LYS A 234 -12.71 -31.77 20.30
N GLU A 235 -13.65 -32.70 20.14
CA GLU A 235 -13.45 -33.95 19.42
C GLU A 235 -12.66 -33.65 18.14
N SER A 236 -11.47 -34.25 18.01
CA SER A 236 -10.59 -33.93 16.90
C SER A 236 -11.35 -34.26 15.63
N SER A 237 -11.34 -33.37 14.64
CA SER A 237 -11.99 -33.63 13.34
C SER A 237 -11.53 -34.96 12.72
N TYR A 238 -10.35 -35.45 13.11
CA TYR A 238 -9.83 -36.77 12.76
C TYR A 238 -10.59 -37.93 13.42
N ASP A 239 -11.07 -37.78 14.65
CA ASP A 239 -11.84 -38.81 15.36
C ASP A 239 -13.25 -38.95 14.76
N VAL A 240 -13.85 -37.82 14.38
CA VAL A 240 -15.13 -37.80 13.66
C VAL A 240 -15.00 -38.49 12.30
N LEU A 241 -13.97 -38.13 11.53
CA LEU A 241 -13.69 -38.76 10.23
C LEU A 241 -13.33 -40.24 10.36
N ALA A 242 -12.62 -40.64 11.41
CA ALA A 242 -12.30 -42.05 11.67
C ALA A 242 -13.56 -42.87 11.96
N ARG A 243 -14.53 -42.31 12.69
CA ARG A 243 -15.84 -42.95 12.92
C ARG A 243 -16.65 -43.04 11.64
N GLU A 244 -16.74 -41.97 10.85
CA GLU A 244 -17.46 -42.00 9.56
C GLU A 244 -16.84 -42.99 8.56
N LEU A 245 -15.51 -43.09 8.52
CA LEU A 245 -14.82 -44.10 7.71
C LEU A 245 -15.05 -45.54 8.21
N ALA A 246 -15.21 -45.74 9.51
CA ALA A 246 -15.54 -47.04 10.07
C ALA A 246 -17.00 -47.43 9.75
N GLU A 247 -17.92 -46.48 9.82
CA GLU A 247 -19.34 -46.67 9.50
C GLU A 247 -19.53 -47.01 8.02
N THR A 248 -18.97 -46.20 7.12
CA THR A 248 -19.03 -46.44 5.67
C THR A 248 -18.39 -47.77 5.25
N ARG A 249 -17.32 -48.20 5.92
CA ARG A 249 -16.73 -49.52 5.70
C ARG A 249 -17.67 -50.66 6.09
N LYS A 250 -18.42 -50.53 7.18
CA LYS A 250 -19.43 -51.53 7.58
C LYS A 250 -20.57 -51.59 6.57
N GLU A 251 -21.05 -50.45 6.10
CA GLU A 251 -22.09 -50.37 5.06
C GLU A 251 -21.63 -51.05 3.77
N LEU A 252 -20.39 -50.78 3.32
CA LEU A 252 -19.82 -51.47 2.15
C LEU A 252 -19.69 -52.99 2.34
N GLN A 253 -19.37 -53.45 3.55
CA GLN A 253 -19.35 -54.88 3.85
C GLN A 253 -20.76 -55.50 3.76
N SER A 254 -21.79 -54.84 4.28
CA SER A 254 -23.17 -55.31 4.14
C SER A 254 -23.64 -55.34 2.68
N LEU A 255 -23.34 -54.30 1.91
CA LEU A 255 -23.66 -54.24 0.47
C LEU A 255 -22.95 -55.32 -0.33
N LYS A 256 -21.72 -55.67 0.05
CA LYS A 256 -20.97 -56.76 -0.59
C LYS A 256 -21.65 -58.11 -0.38
N VAL A 257 -22.18 -58.37 0.81
CA VAL A 257 -22.93 -59.61 1.11
C VAL A 257 -24.21 -59.68 0.29
N VAL A 258 -24.99 -58.59 0.23
CA VAL A 258 -26.21 -58.54 -0.59
C VAL A 258 -25.87 -58.71 -2.07
N ALA A 259 -24.77 -58.13 -2.55
CA ALA A 259 -24.34 -58.28 -3.93
C ALA A 259 -23.98 -59.75 -4.27
N THR A 260 -23.37 -60.49 -3.34
CA THR A 260 -23.10 -61.92 -3.50
C THR A 260 -24.38 -62.75 -3.52
N GLU A 261 -25.33 -62.47 -2.63
CA GLU A 261 -26.63 -63.15 -2.60
C GLU A 261 -27.42 -62.93 -3.90
N VAL A 262 -27.41 -61.71 -4.44
CA VAL A 262 -28.04 -61.39 -5.72
C VAL A 262 -27.33 -62.10 -6.89
N GLN A 263 -26.01 -62.27 -6.84
CA GLN A 263 -25.28 -63.04 -7.83
C GLN A 263 -25.62 -64.54 -7.79
N ASP A 264 -25.74 -65.10 -6.59
CA ASP A 264 -26.11 -66.50 -6.38
C ASP A 264 -27.54 -66.77 -6.84
N LEU A 265 -28.48 -65.87 -6.51
CA LEU A 265 -29.86 -65.93 -7.02
C LEU A 265 -29.92 -65.81 -8.54
N LYS A 266 -29.12 -64.92 -9.14
CA LYS A 266 -29.01 -64.82 -10.60
C LYS A 266 -28.45 -66.08 -11.25
N ARG A 267 -27.55 -66.80 -10.58
CA ARG A 267 -27.04 -68.08 -11.05
C ARG A 267 -28.13 -69.15 -10.97
N LEU A 268 -28.87 -69.23 -9.87
CA LEU A 268 -29.97 -70.18 -9.67
C LEU A 268 -31.09 -70.01 -10.71
N VAL A 269 -31.47 -68.76 -11.01
CA VAL A 269 -32.49 -68.44 -12.04
C VAL A 269 -32.01 -68.79 -13.45
N LYS A 270 -30.70 -68.88 -13.68
CA LYS A 270 -30.12 -69.25 -14.98
C LYS A 270 -30.05 -70.78 -15.19
N GLU A 271 -30.19 -71.54 -14.11
CA GLU A 271 -30.15 -73.01 -14.10
C GLU A 271 -31.56 -73.65 -14.09
N LEU A 272 -32.61 -72.83 -13.98
CA LEU A 272 -34.03 -73.19 -14.19
C LEU A 272 -34.45 -72.95 -15.64
#